data_AF-A0A355GII1-F1
#
_entry.id   AF-A0A355GII1-F1
#
_cell.length_a   1.000
_cell.length_b   1.000
_cell.length_c   1.000
_cell.angle_alpha   90.00
_cell.angle_beta   90.00
_cell.angle_gamma   90.00
#
_symmetry.space_group_name_H-M   'P 1'
#
loop_
_entity.id
_entity.type
_entity.pdbx_description
1 polymer ?
#
loop_
_entity_poly.entity_id
_entity_poly.type
_entity_poly.pdbx_seq_one_letter_code
_entity_poly.pdbx_strand_id
1 'polypeptide(L)'
;MKFGLNPQALAAEKPTAKQSASQAVSKKWPETAVYLPLDQLDAIMSRDKSGVLLSKSEYETLKKQAKQGAGDVDLPSSHALIYAADYQTSIVDRQLLIKATISIRQFRQQLTVINLPFSGLAVESAQLDRQPAMIARTASKSQMLQLFSQKSGEHQLVLQLSAPLNTVGSDQVSQFQLR
;
A
#
# COMPACT_ATOMS: atom_id res chain seq x y z
N MET A 1 61.27 -40.88 6.41
CA MET A 1 60.49 -41.44 7.53
C MET A 1 61.16 -41.07 8.84
N LYS A 2 60.35 -40.67 9.83
CA LYS A 2 60.64 -40.42 11.26
C LYS A 2 60.86 -38.97 11.70
N PHE A 3 59.85 -38.54 12.46
CA PHE A 3 59.68 -37.37 13.32
C PHE A 3 60.70 -37.31 14.47
N GLY A 4 60.84 -36.12 15.06
CA GLY A 4 61.35 -35.94 16.43
C GLY A 4 61.92 -34.54 16.62
N LEU A 5 61.09 -33.54 16.95
CA LEU A 5 60.83 -33.04 18.31
C LEU A 5 61.83 -31.95 18.76
N ASN A 6 61.31 -30.73 18.87
CA ASN A 6 61.87 -29.63 19.65
C ASN A 6 62.10 -30.04 21.11
N PRO A 7 62.95 -29.28 21.81
CA PRO A 7 62.51 -28.70 23.07
C PRO A 7 62.86 -27.21 23.20
N GLN A 8 61.92 -26.46 23.79
CA GLN A 8 62.04 -25.44 24.86
C GLN A 8 63.23 -24.44 24.79
N ALA A 9 63.15 -23.14 25.11
CA ALA A 9 62.37 -22.41 26.10
C ALA A 9 62.80 -20.92 26.09
N LEU A 10 61.98 -20.04 26.68
CA LEU A 10 62.30 -18.74 27.35
C LEU A 10 62.97 -17.61 26.52
N ALA A 11 62.34 -16.44 26.28
CA ALA A 11 61.94 -15.33 27.17
C ALA A 11 62.97 -14.17 27.18
N ALA A 12 62.45 -12.95 26.89
CA ALA A 12 63.06 -11.59 27.04
C ALA A 12 64.39 -11.35 26.26
N GLU A 13 64.74 -10.19 25.72
CA GLU A 13 64.68 -8.83 26.25
C GLU A 13 65.07 -7.85 25.10
N LYS A 14 64.52 -6.62 25.09
CA LYS A 14 64.87 -5.54 24.12
C LYS A 14 66.32 -5.07 24.35
N PRO A 15 67.02 -4.58 23.32
CA PRO A 15 67.14 -3.12 23.12
C PRO A 15 67.07 -2.79 21.60
N THR A 16 66.79 -1.59 21.11
CA THR A 16 67.45 -0.32 21.41
C THR A 16 66.56 0.79 20.83
N ALA A 17 66.28 1.82 21.62
CA ALA A 17 65.72 3.06 21.14
C ALA A 17 66.71 3.80 20.24
N LYS A 18 66.22 4.45 19.18
CA LYS A 18 66.72 5.77 18.75
C LYS A 18 65.62 6.52 18.00
N GLN A 19 65.12 7.54 18.70
CA GLN A 19 64.23 8.58 18.22
C GLN A 19 64.91 9.41 17.12
N SER A 20 64.11 9.92 16.19
CA SER A 20 64.30 11.26 15.63
C SER A 20 62.92 11.81 15.31
N ALA A 21 62.51 12.78 16.12
CA ALA A 21 61.25 13.50 16.00
C ALA A 21 61.38 14.62 14.94
N SER A 22 60.27 14.95 14.28
CA SER A 22 59.99 16.36 13.98
C SER A 22 58.49 16.61 14.05
N GLN A 23 58.14 17.68 14.75
CA GLN A 23 56.85 17.96 15.34
C GLN A 23 55.86 18.55 14.32
N ALA A 24 54.62 18.06 14.33
CA ALA A 24 53.47 18.74 13.76
C ALA A 24 52.47 19.04 14.90
N VAL A 25 52.19 20.33 15.06
CA VAL A 25 51.23 21.00 15.97
C VAL A 25 50.22 20.06 16.65
N SER A 26 50.35 19.91 17.97
CA SER A 26 49.44 19.11 18.79
C SER A 26 48.10 19.80 18.98
N LYS A 27 47.11 19.42 18.17
CA LYS A 27 45.70 19.72 18.46
C LYS A 27 45.32 18.92 19.72
N LYS A 28 45.13 19.61 20.85
CA LYS A 28 44.71 18.98 22.12
C LYS A 28 43.31 18.38 21.93
N TRP A 29 43.23 17.05 21.90
CA TRP A 29 41.97 16.32 21.96
C TRP A 29 41.45 16.35 23.41
N PRO A 30 40.13 16.45 23.62
CA PRO A 30 39.56 16.34 24.97
C PRO A 30 39.94 14.98 25.57
N GLU A 31 40.09 14.89 26.90
CA GLU A 31 40.46 13.65 27.62
C GLU A 31 39.48 12.49 27.41
N THR A 32 38.32 12.77 26.81
CA THR A 32 37.28 11.79 26.44
C THR A 32 37.41 11.25 25.01
N ALA A 33 38.44 11.66 24.25
CA ALA A 33 38.61 11.21 22.88
C ALA A 33 39.15 9.76 22.84
N VAL A 34 38.34 8.84 22.30
CA VAL A 34 38.73 7.45 22.03
C VAL A 34 39.02 7.30 20.54
N TYR A 35 40.21 6.80 20.20
CA TYR A 35 40.58 6.53 18.82
C TYR A 35 39.91 5.24 18.33
N LEU A 36 39.09 5.36 17.29
CA LEU A 36 38.36 4.26 16.67
C LEU A 36 38.95 3.98 15.29
N PRO A 37 39.55 2.79 15.08
CA PRO A 37 39.87 2.31 13.74
C PRO A 37 38.58 2.24 12.92
N LEU A 38 38.62 2.71 11.67
CA LEU A 38 37.44 2.73 10.79
C LEU A 38 36.82 1.33 10.64
N ASP A 39 37.65 0.29 10.69
CA ASP A 39 37.25 -1.12 10.57
C ASP A 39 36.46 -1.64 11.80
N GLN A 40 36.41 -0.88 12.90
CA GLN A 40 35.72 -1.24 14.15
C GLN A 40 34.43 -0.45 14.38
N LEU A 41 34.08 0.48 13.49
CA LEU A 41 32.87 1.30 13.60
C LEU A 41 31.59 0.47 13.39
N ASP A 42 31.64 -0.52 12.48
CA ASP A 42 30.51 -1.40 12.15
C ASP A 42 30.08 -2.29 13.33
N ALA A 43 31.03 -2.66 14.20
CA ALA A 43 30.76 -3.50 15.37
C ALA A 43 29.91 -2.79 16.44
N ILE A 44 29.94 -1.46 16.51
CA ILE A 44 29.16 -0.66 17.49
C ILE A 44 27.80 -0.26 16.91
N MET A 45 27.68 -0.14 15.59
CA MET A 45 26.41 0.13 14.90
C MET A 45 25.47 -1.08 14.88
N SER A 46 25.97 -2.27 15.25
CA SER A 46 25.23 -3.53 15.32
C SER A 46 24.36 -3.62 16.59
N ARG A 47 23.44 -2.66 16.78
CA ARG A 47 22.41 -2.74 17.84
C ARG A 47 21.38 -3.83 17.56
N ASP A 48 21.19 -4.14 16.28
CA ASP A 48 20.33 -5.19 15.79
C ASP A 48 21.18 -6.39 15.37
N LYS A 49 20.84 -7.59 15.88
CA LYS A 49 21.56 -8.83 15.57
C LYS A 49 21.72 -8.99 14.06
N SER A 50 22.95 -9.30 13.64
CA SER A 50 23.31 -9.66 12.27
C SER A 50 22.28 -10.65 11.69
N GLY A 51 21.50 -10.21 10.70
CA GLY A 51 20.47 -11.03 10.04
C GLY A 51 19.06 -10.44 10.00
N VAL A 52 18.78 -9.32 10.69
CA VAL A 52 17.43 -8.68 10.69
C VAL A 52 17.35 -7.46 9.77
N LEU A 53 18.47 -6.78 9.51
CA LEU A 53 18.54 -5.58 8.68
C LEU A 53 19.36 -5.82 7.40
N LEU A 54 18.91 -5.19 6.31
CA LEU A 54 19.62 -5.17 5.03
C LEU A 54 20.95 -4.40 5.14
N SER A 55 21.96 -4.81 4.38
CA SER A 55 23.15 -3.99 4.22
C SER A 55 22.80 -2.66 3.56
N LYS A 56 23.57 -1.61 3.83
CA LYS A 56 23.32 -0.25 3.28
C LYS A 56 23.25 -0.25 1.74
N SER A 57 24.09 -1.05 1.09
CA SER A 57 24.13 -1.18 -0.37
C SER A 57 22.88 -1.86 -0.93
N GLU A 58 22.39 -2.92 -0.29
CA GLU A 58 21.15 -3.61 -0.66
C GLU A 58 19.94 -2.70 -0.43
N TYR A 59 19.88 -2.01 0.71
CA TYR A 59 18.83 -1.03 0.99
C TYR A 59 18.76 0.06 -0.08
N GLU A 60 19.91 0.66 -0.45
CA GLU A 60 19.93 1.71 -1.47
C GLU A 60 19.57 1.17 -2.87
N THR A 61 19.92 -0.09 -3.16
CA THR A 61 19.54 -0.75 -4.42
C THR A 61 18.03 -0.98 -4.49
N LEU A 62 17.45 -1.58 -3.45
CA LEU A 62 16.01 -1.81 -3.34
C LEU A 62 15.23 -0.50 -3.32
N LYS A 63 15.75 0.54 -2.68
CA LYS A 63 15.16 1.88 -2.68
C LYS A 63 15.19 2.54 -4.06
N LYS A 64 16.27 2.38 -4.82
CA LYS A 64 16.34 2.83 -6.22
C LYS A 64 15.36 2.06 -7.10
N GLN A 65 15.29 0.74 -6.96
CA GLN A 65 14.33 -0.10 -7.68
C GLN A 65 12.88 0.26 -7.34
N ALA A 66 12.57 0.49 -6.06
CA ALA A 66 11.24 0.93 -5.62
C ALA A 66 10.88 2.31 -6.17
N LYS A 67 11.83 3.26 -6.21
CA LYS A 67 11.62 4.58 -6.84
C LYS A 67 11.44 4.49 -8.35
N GLN A 68 12.12 3.56 -9.01
CA GLN A 68 11.99 3.32 -10.45
C GLN A 68 10.66 2.62 -10.79
N GLY A 69 10.21 1.67 -9.97
CA GLY A 69 8.89 1.02 -10.09
C GLY A 69 7.72 1.87 -9.58
N ALA A 70 7.97 2.96 -8.85
CA ALA A 70 6.93 3.89 -8.41
C ALA A 70 6.44 4.85 -9.52
N GLY A 71 7.16 4.94 -10.64
CA GLY A 71 6.81 5.80 -11.78
C GLY A 71 5.71 5.23 -12.68
N ASP A 72 5.53 3.93 -12.67
CA ASP A 72 4.44 3.20 -13.30
C ASP A 72 4.03 2.12 -12.29
N VAL A 73 3.18 2.50 -11.33
CA VAL A 73 2.43 1.46 -10.63
C VAL A 73 1.67 0.73 -11.73
N ASP A 74 1.90 -0.57 -11.89
CA ASP A 74 1.13 -1.46 -12.75
C ASP A 74 -0.30 -1.52 -12.19
N LEU A 75 -1.01 -0.41 -12.39
CA LEU A 75 -2.40 -0.27 -12.02
C LEU A 75 -3.16 -1.22 -12.91
N PRO A 76 -4.14 -1.96 -12.36
CA PRO A 76 -4.95 -2.84 -13.17
C PRO A 76 -5.51 -2.06 -14.37
N SER A 77 -5.68 -2.75 -15.49
CA SER A 77 -6.27 -2.15 -16.70
C SER A 77 -7.64 -1.54 -16.41
N SER A 78 -8.34 -2.03 -15.38
CA SER A 78 -9.51 -1.40 -14.82
C SER A 78 -9.15 -0.12 -14.04
N HIS A 79 -9.72 1.01 -14.48
CA HIS A 79 -9.51 2.31 -13.82
C HIS A 79 -10.17 2.41 -12.43
N ALA A 80 -11.14 1.54 -12.14
CA ALA A 80 -11.82 1.44 -10.86
C ALA A 80 -12.25 0.00 -10.57
N LEU A 81 -12.40 -0.33 -9.29
CA LEU A 81 -12.84 -1.62 -8.77
C LEU A 81 -13.95 -1.43 -7.75
N ILE A 82 -15.07 -2.15 -7.92
CA ILE A 82 -16.07 -2.34 -6.87
C ILE A 82 -15.62 -3.54 -6.04
N TYR A 83 -15.40 -3.37 -4.74
CA TYR A 83 -14.85 -4.42 -3.88
C TYR A 83 -15.79 -4.86 -2.75
N ALA A 84 -16.83 -4.08 -2.45
CA ALA A 84 -17.88 -4.46 -1.52
C ALA A 84 -19.20 -3.79 -1.89
N ALA A 85 -20.30 -4.45 -1.57
CA ALA A 85 -21.65 -3.90 -1.72
C ALA A 85 -22.57 -4.47 -0.64
N ASP A 86 -23.18 -3.58 0.14
CA ASP A 86 -24.17 -3.90 1.16
C ASP A 86 -25.55 -3.44 0.69
N TYR A 87 -26.54 -4.34 0.82
CA TYR A 87 -27.91 -4.08 0.40
C TYR A 87 -28.86 -4.25 1.56
N GLN A 88 -29.70 -3.25 1.78
CA GLN A 88 -30.80 -3.29 2.73
C GLN A 88 -32.10 -3.09 1.97
N THR A 89 -33.10 -3.91 2.26
CA THR A 89 -34.39 -3.86 1.58
C THR A 89 -35.52 -3.66 2.57
N SER A 90 -36.54 -2.94 2.15
CA SER A 90 -37.76 -2.73 2.91
C SER A 90 -38.94 -2.64 1.94
N ILE A 91 -40.10 -3.12 2.36
CA ILE A 91 -41.32 -2.97 1.58
C ILE A 91 -42.09 -1.79 2.17
N VAL A 92 -42.41 -0.82 1.31
CA VAL A 92 -43.23 0.35 1.67
C VAL A 92 -44.35 0.45 0.64
N ASP A 93 -45.59 0.40 1.13
CA ASP A 93 -46.82 0.37 0.33
C ASP A 93 -46.83 -0.75 -0.74
N ARG A 94 -46.55 -0.38 -2.00
CA ARG A 94 -46.51 -1.28 -3.16
C ARG A 94 -45.15 -1.27 -3.86
N GLN A 95 -44.11 -0.90 -3.14
CA GLN A 95 -42.76 -0.77 -3.68
C GLN A 95 -41.75 -1.46 -2.77
N LEU A 96 -40.77 -2.08 -3.42
CA LEU A 96 -39.56 -2.55 -2.77
C LEU A 96 -38.56 -1.41 -2.78
N LEU A 97 -38.24 -0.85 -1.60
CA LEU A 97 -37.17 0.10 -1.42
C LEU A 97 -35.88 -0.63 -1.09
N ILE A 98 -34.80 -0.25 -1.77
CA ILE A 98 -33.48 -0.84 -1.65
C ILE A 98 -32.48 0.28 -1.38
N LYS A 99 -31.78 0.20 -0.25
CA LYS A 99 -30.62 1.03 0.04
C LYS A 99 -29.36 0.22 -0.28
N ALA A 100 -28.58 0.67 -1.25
CA ALA A 100 -27.30 0.06 -1.61
C ALA A 100 -26.15 0.94 -1.15
N THR A 101 -25.16 0.35 -0.48
CA THR A 101 -23.90 1.02 -0.11
C THR A 101 -22.76 0.27 -0.79
N ILE A 102 -22.10 0.92 -1.73
CA ILE A 102 -21.13 0.31 -2.64
C ILE A 102 -19.77 0.94 -2.40
N SER A 103 -18.77 0.12 -2.14
CA SER A 103 -17.40 0.54 -1.89
C SER A 103 -16.56 0.39 -3.16
N ILE A 104 -15.98 1.50 -3.58
CA ILE A 104 -15.30 1.65 -4.86
C ILE A 104 -13.87 2.11 -4.60
N ARG A 105 -12.90 1.50 -5.26
CA ARG A 105 -11.52 1.96 -5.31
C ARG A 105 -11.19 2.44 -6.72
N GLN A 106 -10.86 3.72 -6.85
CA GLN A 106 -10.46 4.35 -8.11
C GLN A 106 -8.94 4.58 -8.12
N PHE A 107 -8.28 4.08 -9.15
CA PHE A 107 -6.82 4.02 -9.20
C PHE A 107 -6.18 5.26 -9.83
N ARG A 108 -6.89 5.93 -10.73
CA ARG A 108 -6.38 7.08 -11.51
C ARG A 108 -7.24 8.31 -11.30
N GLN A 109 -6.59 9.47 -11.19
CA GLN A 109 -7.25 10.78 -11.08
C GLN A 109 -7.68 11.29 -12.46
N GLN A 110 -8.62 10.57 -13.07
CA GLN A 110 -9.18 10.87 -14.38
C GLN A 110 -10.67 10.55 -14.38
N LEU A 111 -11.43 11.20 -15.28
CA LEU A 111 -12.86 10.89 -15.42
C LEU A 111 -13.02 9.42 -15.83
N THR A 112 -13.61 8.65 -14.93
CA THR A 112 -13.82 7.22 -15.07
C THR A 112 -15.31 6.94 -15.03
N VAL A 113 -15.75 6.08 -15.94
CA VAL A 113 -17.12 5.57 -15.96
C VAL A 113 -17.13 4.21 -15.28
N ILE A 114 -17.91 4.09 -14.22
CA ILE A 114 -18.10 2.85 -13.47
C ILE A 114 -19.48 2.31 -13.81
N ASN A 115 -19.51 1.18 -14.49
CA ASN A 115 -20.75 0.52 -14.86
C ASN A 115 -21.32 -0.22 -13.66
N LEU A 116 -22.57 0.09 -13.32
CA LEU A 116 -23.34 -0.56 -12.27
C LEU A 116 -24.38 -1.46 -12.94
N PRO A 117 -24.24 -2.80 -12.88
CA PRO A 117 -25.08 -3.74 -13.62
C PRO A 117 -26.45 -3.94 -12.95
N PHE A 118 -27.11 -2.84 -12.61
CA PHE A 118 -28.44 -2.81 -12.01
C PHE A 118 -29.51 -2.72 -13.08
N SER A 119 -30.54 -3.57 -12.96
CA SER A 119 -31.69 -3.58 -13.87
C SER A 119 -32.99 -3.75 -13.08
N GLY A 120 -34.11 -3.30 -13.66
CA GLY A 120 -35.43 -3.35 -13.02
C GLY A 120 -35.62 -2.39 -11.84
N LEU A 121 -34.70 -1.42 -11.66
CA LEU A 121 -34.66 -0.52 -10.51
C LEU A 121 -34.74 0.93 -10.97
N ALA A 122 -35.60 1.72 -10.35
CA ALA A 122 -35.57 3.18 -10.39
C ALA A 122 -34.53 3.71 -9.39
N VAL A 123 -33.91 4.85 -9.70
CA VAL A 123 -32.98 5.52 -8.78
C VAL A 123 -33.71 6.71 -8.18
N GLU A 124 -33.83 6.73 -6.86
CA GLU A 124 -34.48 7.81 -6.10
C GLU A 124 -33.45 8.83 -5.61
N SER A 125 -32.29 8.35 -5.16
CA SER A 125 -31.18 9.19 -4.78
C SER A 125 -29.85 8.49 -4.99
N ALA A 126 -28.80 9.29 -5.20
CA ALA A 126 -27.45 8.80 -5.38
C ALA A 126 -26.44 9.78 -4.77
N GLN A 127 -25.57 9.28 -3.90
CA GLN A 127 -24.56 10.07 -3.23
C GLN A 127 -23.20 9.38 -3.31
N LEU A 128 -22.19 10.10 -3.78
CA LEU A 128 -20.79 9.69 -3.75
C LEU A 128 -20.10 10.51 -2.65
N ASP A 129 -19.55 9.84 -1.64
CA ASP A 129 -18.87 10.49 -0.50
C ASP A 129 -19.71 11.59 0.17
N ARG A 130 -21.02 11.34 0.34
CA ARG A 130 -22.03 12.27 0.90
C ARG A 130 -22.36 13.49 0.02
N GLN A 131 -21.90 13.52 -1.23
CA GLN A 131 -22.27 14.54 -2.21
C GLN A 131 -23.15 13.93 -3.31
N PRO A 132 -24.04 14.68 -3.97
CA PRO A 132 -24.80 14.16 -5.11
C PRO A 132 -23.89 13.49 -6.14
N ALA A 133 -24.19 12.23 -6.47
CA ALA A 133 -23.39 11.48 -7.43
C ALA A 133 -23.76 11.85 -8.87
N MET A 134 -22.77 11.93 -9.74
CA MET A 134 -23.00 12.06 -11.18
C MET A 134 -23.32 10.69 -11.76
N ILE A 135 -24.61 10.40 -11.98
CA ILE A 135 -25.08 9.13 -12.53
C ILE A 135 -25.87 9.34 -13.82
N ALA A 136 -25.78 8.39 -14.74
CA ALA A 136 -26.59 8.37 -15.96
C ALA A 136 -26.98 6.93 -16.34
N ARG A 137 -27.93 6.78 -17.26
CA ARG A 137 -28.23 5.50 -17.91
C ARG A 137 -27.70 5.49 -19.32
N THR A 138 -27.20 4.34 -19.76
CA THR A 138 -26.83 4.15 -21.17
C THR A 138 -28.07 4.26 -22.06
N ALA A 139 -27.92 4.87 -23.24
CA ALA A 139 -29.00 4.92 -24.24
C ALA A 139 -29.29 3.56 -24.93
N SER A 140 -28.53 2.51 -24.59
CA SER A 140 -28.69 1.16 -25.12
C SER A 140 -29.94 0.46 -24.58
N LYS A 141 -30.32 -0.67 -25.20
CA LYS A 141 -31.44 -1.52 -24.72
C LYS A 141 -31.28 -1.97 -23.26
N SER A 142 -30.06 -2.06 -22.74
CA SER A 142 -29.79 -2.49 -21.37
C SER A 142 -30.00 -1.42 -20.31
N GLN A 143 -30.09 -0.13 -20.69
CA GLN A 143 -30.31 1.00 -19.76
C GLN A 143 -29.46 0.94 -18.49
N MET A 144 -28.20 0.53 -18.65
CA MET A 144 -27.27 0.25 -17.56
C MET A 144 -26.94 1.54 -16.81
N LEU A 145 -26.93 1.48 -15.49
CA LEU A 145 -26.58 2.62 -14.66
C LEU A 145 -25.05 2.83 -14.68
N GLN A 146 -24.63 4.08 -14.81
CA GLN A 146 -23.23 4.47 -14.87
C GLN A 146 -22.96 5.56 -13.84
N LEU A 147 -21.89 5.40 -13.07
CA LEU A 147 -21.35 6.43 -12.19
C LEU A 147 -20.15 7.09 -12.88
N PHE A 148 -20.09 8.42 -12.82
CA PHE A 148 -18.96 9.20 -13.30
C PHE A 148 -18.19 9.74 -12.09
N SER A 149 -16.90 9.43 -12.01
CA SER A 149 -16.02 9.90 -10.93
C SER A 149 -14.62 10.23 -11.47
N GLN A 150 -14.05 11.33 -10.99
CA GLN A 150 -12.71 11.79 -11.39
C GLN A 150 -11.65 11.61 -10.31
N LYS A 151 -12.07 11.47 -9.05
CA LYS A 151 -11.16 11.42 -7.91
C LYS A 151 -10.59 10.01 -7.77
N SER A 152 -9.30 9.92 -7.48
CA SER A 152 -8.65 8.66 -7.10
C SER A 152 -8.81 8.41 -5.59
N GLY A 153 -8.81 7.15 -5.19
CA GLY A 153 -8.88 6.74 -3.80
C GLY A 153 -10.06 5.80 -3.54
N GLU A 154 -10.41 5.68 -2.26
CA GLU A 154 -11.62 4.97 -1.84
C GLU A 154 -12.81 5.92 -1.86
N HIS A 155 -13.92 5.42 -2.39
CA HIS A 155 -15.17 6.14 -2.53
C HIS A 155 -16.32 5.26 -2.06
N GLN A 156 -17.31 5.88 -1.44
CA GLN A 156 -18.54 5.23 -1.05
C GLN A 156 -19.72 5.80 -1.84
N LEU A 157 -20.36 4.94 -2.63
CA LEU A 157 -21.59 5.25 -3.34
C LEU A 157 -22.78 4.73 -2.53
N VAL A 158 -23.66 5.63 -2.10
CA VAL A 158 -24.95 5.30 -1.48
C VAL A 158 -26.07 5.57 -2.48
N LEU A 159 -26.88 4.55 -2.74
CA LEU A 159 -28.05 4.64 -3.63
C LEU A 159 -29.32 4.32 -2.85
N GLN A 160 -30.37 5.09 -3.11
CA GLN A 160 -31.74 4.66 -2.84
C GLN A 160 -32.38 4.27 -4.16
N LEU A 161 -32.86 3.04 -4.21
CA LEU A 161 -33.42 2.40 -5.39
C LEU A 161 -34.82 1.90 -5.06
N SER A 162 -35.68 1.86 -6.06
CA SER A 162 -37.01 1.28 -5.92
C SER A 162 -37.39 0.36 -7.07
N ALA A 163 -38.18 -0.66 -6.76
CA ALA A 163 -38.79 -1.54 -7.74
C ALA A 163 -40.29 -1.71 -7.44
N PRO A 164 -41.15 -1.74 -8.49
CA PRO A 164 -42.57 -1.96 -8.29
C PRO A 164 -42.84 -3.38 -7.80
N LEU A 165 -43.77 -3.53 -6.85
CA LEU A 165 -44.35 -4.83 -6.49
C LEU A 165 -45.60 -5.05 -7.33
N ASN A 166 -45.53 -6.02 -8.23
CA ASN A 166 -46.65 -6.43 -9.05
C ASN A 166 -47.42 -7.55 -8.36
N THR A 167 -48.75 -7.46 -8.38
CA THR A 167 -49.61 -8.53 -7.87
C THR A 167 -49.75 -9.63 -8.91
N VAL A 168 -49.45 -10.86 -8.54
CA VAL A 168 -49.64 -12.05 -9.37
C VAL A 168 -50.48 -13.05 -8.56
N GLY A 169 -51.78 -13.13 -8.87
CA GLY A 169 -52.72 -13.88 -8.04
C GLY A 169 -52.87 -13.27 -6.65
N SER A 170 -52.49 -14.01 -5.60
CA SER A 170 -52.45 -13.54 -4.21
C SER A 170 -51.05 -13.08 -3.77
N ASP A 171 -50.04 -13.21 -4.62
CA ASP A 171 -48.64 -12.91 -4.29
C ASP A 171 -48.23 -11.52 -4.79
N GLN A 172 -47.18 -10.95 -4.17
CA GLN A 172 -46.49 -9.76 -4.66
C GLN A 172 -45.08 -10.11 -5.12
N VAL A 173 -44.74 -9.67 -6.33
CA VAL A 173 -43.47 -10.01 -7.00
C VAL A 173 -42.80 -8.77 -7.55
N SER A 174 -41.49 -8.67 -7.34
CA SER A 174 -40.62 -7.66 -7.95
C SER A 174 -39.52 -8.36 -8.76
N GLN A 175 -39.15 -7.80 -9.91
CA GLN A 175 -38.10 -8.32 -10.79
C GLN A 175 -36.98 -7.29 -10.91
N PHE A 176 -35.81 -7.60 -10.38
CA PHE A 176 -34.64 -6.73 -10.40
C PHE A 176 -33.34 -7.53 -10.37
N GLN A 177 -32.24 -6.87 -10.69
CA GLN A 177 -30.90 -7.46 -10.65
C GLN A 177 -29.92 -6.54 -9.92
N LEU A 178 -29.15 -7.12 -9.01
CA LEU A 178 -28.00 -6.54 -8.32
C LEU A 178 -26.85 -7.53 -8.50
N ARG A 179 -25.80 -7.18 -9.25
CA ARG A 179 -24.64 -8.05 -9.52
C ARG A 179 -23.33 -7.32 -9.27
#